data_AF-A0A7Y9KQ96-F1
#
_entry.id   AF-A0A7Y9KQ96-F1
#
_cell.length_a   1.000
_cell.length_b   1.000
_cell.length_c   1.000
_cell.angle_alpha   90.00
_cell.angle_beta   90.00
_cell.angle_gamma   90.00
#
_symmetry.space_group_name_H-M   'P 1'
#
loop_
_entity.id
_entity.type
_entity.pdbx_description
1 polymer ?
#
loop_
_entity_poly.entity_id
_entity_poly.type
_entity_poly.pdbx_seq_one_letter_code
_entity_poly.pdbx_strand_id
1 'polypeptide(L)' 'MRWGADMFGRGNRVGNRAGLGGGDLEKRVAALEEAVQENRALNVRLAELTDVVTELLLPVAARDEERLEELLGKYRGDFS' A
#
# COMPACT_ATOMS: atom_id res chain seq x y z
N MET A 1 -26.40 57.12 28.94
CA MET A 1 -25.93 56.22 27.87
C MET A 1 -24.53 55.75 28.22
N ARG A 2 -24.37 54.49 28.62
CA ARG A 2 -23.08 53.89 28.99
C ARG A 2 -23.09 52.45 28.49
N TRP A 3 -22.57 52.24 27.29
CA TRP A 3 -22.21 50.91 26.80
C TRP A 3 -20.73 50.71 27.13
N GLY A 4 -20.46 49.76 28.01
CA GLY A 4 -19.13 49.43 28.52
C GLY A 4 -18.26 48.79 27.44
N ALA A 5 -16.97 49.07 27.54
CA ALA A 5 -15.89 48.62 26.67
C ALA A 5 -15.58 47.09 26.76
N ASP A 6 -16.60 46.25 26.98
CA ASP A 6 -16.45 44.81 27.24
C ASP A 6 -16.92 43.91 26.07
N MET A 7 -17.13 44.46 24.88
CA MET A 7 -17.63 43.69 23.72
C MET A 7 -16.54 43.05 22.84
N PHE A 8 -15.28 43.46 22.97
CA PHE A 8 -14.18 42.93 22.12
C PHE A 8 -12.94 42.59 22.94
N GLY A 9 -13.12 41.70 23.92
CA GLY A 9 -12.05 41.30 24.84
C GLY A 9 -11.97 39.81 25.12
N ARG A 10 -12.51 38.94 24.25
CA ARG A 10 -12.17 37.51 24.30
C ARG A 10 -10.90 37.31 23.49
N GLY A 11 -9.77 37.45 24.18
CA GLY A 11 -8.46 37.08 23.70
C GLY A 11 -8.52 35.69 23.05
N ASN A 12 -8.31 35.68 21.74
CA ASN A 12 -8.14 34.49 20.93
C ASN A 12 -6.82 33.81 21.34
N ARG A 13 -6.79 33.18 22.52
CA ARG A 13 -5.79 32.18 22.88
C ARG A 13 -6.17 30.86 22.20
N VAL A 14 -6.25 30.88 20.87
CA VAL A 14 -6.05 29.65 20.11
C VAL A 14 -4.55 29.54 19.91
N GLY A 15 -3.90 29.16 21.01
CA GLY A 15 -2.52 28.71 20.99
C GLY A 15 -2.43 27.50 20.06
N ASN A 16 -1.72 27.70 18.95
CA ASN A 16 -0.85 26.72 18.32
C ASN A 16 -1.28 25.24 18.42
N ARG A 17 -2.39 24.88 17.76
CA ARG A 17 -2.70 23.47 17.41
C ARG A 17 -2.13 23.05 16.05
N ALA A 18 -1.21 23.84 15.49
CA ALA A 18 -0.60 23.59 14.18
C ALA A 18 0.51 22.51 14.20
N GLY A 19 0.95 22.05 15.36
CA GLY A 19 2.10 21.14 15.49
C GLY A 19 1.80 19.64 15.65
N LEU A 20 0.53 19.22 15.76
CA LEU A 20 0.18 17.83 16.10
C LEU A 20 -0.48 17.05 14.95
N GLY A 21 -0.94 17.72 13.89
CA GLY A 21 -1.64 17.07 12.76
C GLY A 21 -0.74 16.67 11.60
N GLY A 22 0.28 17.48 11.27
CA GLY A 22 1.16 17.23 10.12
C GLY A 22 2.02 15.97 10.29
N GLY A 23 2.69 15.84 11.44
CA GLY A 23 3.56 14.69 11.71
C GLY A 23 2.83 13.36 11.90
N ASP A 24 1.55 13.37 12.29
CA ASP A 24 0.72 12.14 12.32
C ASP A 24 0.32 11.71 10.90
N LEU A 25 -0.07 12.68 10.05
CA LEU A 25 -0.39 12.42 8.66
C LEU A 25 0.83 11.91 7.89
N GLU A 26 2.01 12.51 8.05
CA GLU A 26 3.25 12.05 7.42
C GLU A 26 3.59 10.61 7.78
N LYS A 27 3.48 10.23 9.06
CA LYS A 27 3.71 8.85 9.51
C LYS A 27 2.71 7.87 8.90
N ARG A 28 1.43 8.25 8.86
CA ARG A 28 0.37 7.42 8.28
C ARG A 28 0.55 7.24 6.78
N VAL A 29 0.97 8.29 6.07
CA VAL A 29 1.28 8.22 4.64
C VAL A 29 2.47 7.29 4.41
N ALA A 30 3.55 7.42 5.17
CA ALA A 30 4.72 6.54 5.04
C ALA A 30 4.36 5.06 5.25
N ALA A 31 3.55 4.75 6.28
CA ALA A 31 3.08 3.38 6.53
C ALA A 31 2.18 2.84 5.40
N LEU A 32 1.33 3.70 4.83
CA LEU A 32 0.50 3.32 3.68
C LEU A 32 1.34 3.11 2.42
N GLU A 33 2.36 3.94 2.20
CA GLU A 33 3.29 3.78 1.08
C GLU A 33 4.04 2.45 1.18
N GLU A 34 4.55 2.10 2.36
CA GLU A 34 5.19 0.81 2.62
C GLU A 34 4.25 -0.35 2.33
N ALA A 35 3.02 -0.32 2.88
CA ALA A 35 2.02 -1.35 2.65
C ALA A 35 1.62 -1.47 1.16
N VAL A 36 1.56 -0.34 0.43
CA VAL A 36 1.30 -0.36 -1.02
C VAL A 36 2.47 -0.97 -1.78
N GLN A 37 3.72 -0.69 -1.41
CA GLN A 37 4.87 -1.32 -2.06
C GLN A 37 4.90 -2.84 -1.81
N GLU A 38 4.61 -3.27 -0.57
CA GLU A 38 4.46 -4.68 -0.24
C GLU A 38 3.33 -5.33 -1.07
N ASN A 39 2.17 -4.68 -1.14
CA ASN A 39 1.04 -5.19 -1.92
C ASN A 39 1.37 -5.31 -3.42
N ARG A 40 2.13 -4.36 -3.98
CA ARG A 40 2.62 -4.44 -5.36
C ARG A 40 3.53 -5.64 -5.55
N ALA A 41 4.49 -5.85 -4.64
CA ALA A 41 5.38 -7.01 -4.70
C ALA A 41 4.61 -8.34 -4.62
N LEU A 42 3.61 -8.43 -3.74
CA LEU A 42 2.75 -9.60 -3.62
C LEU A 42 1.91 -9.83 -4.88
N ASN A 43 1.35 -8.78 -5.48
CA ASN A 43 0.55 -8.91 -6.70
C ASN A 43 1.38 -9.36 -7.91
N VAL A 44 2.65 -8.96 -7.99
CA VAL A 44 3.57 -9.48 -9.03
C VAL A 44 3.75 -10.99 -8.86
N ARG A 45 4.04 -11.45 -7.64
CA ARG A 45 4.17 -12.89 -7.35
C ARG A 45 2.88 -13.66 -7.60
N LEU A 46 1.73 -13.06 -7.28
CA LEU A 46 0.42 -13.66 -7.54
C LEU A 46 0.16 -13.82 -9.05
N ALA A 47 0.54 -12.82 -9.86
CA ALA A 47 0.42 -12.90 -11.31
C ALA A 47 1.27 -14.04 -11.87
N GLU A 48 2.53 -14.15 -11.44
CA GLU A 48 3.44 -15.23 -11.83
C GLU A 48 2.89 -16.61 -11.45
N LEU A 49 2.36 -16.76 -10.23
CA LEU A 49 1.73 -18.01 -9.80
C LEU A 49 0.48 -18.34 -10.64
N THR A 50 -0.30 -17.32 -10.99
CA THR A 50 -1.49 -17.47 -11.82
C THR A 50 -1.12 -17.95 -13.23
N ASP A 51 0.00 -17.49 -13.79
CA ASP A 51 0.50 -17.98 -15.08
C ASP A 51 0.83 -19.48 -15.03
N VAL A 52 1.51 -19.93 -13.95
CA VAL A 52 1.82 -21.35 -13.73
C VAL A 52 0.53 -22.18 -13.61
N VAL A 53 -0.42 -21.71 -12.79
CA VAL A 53 -1.71 -22.41 -12.59
C VAL A 53 -2.48 -22.48 -13.91
N THR A 54 -2.48 -21.41 -14.70
CA THR A 54 -3.16 -21.36 -16.01
C THR A 54 -2.60 -22.42 -16.95
N GLU A 55 -1.27 -22.58 -17.01
CA GLU A 55 -0.62 -23.63 -17.80
C GLU A 55 -0.98 -25.03 -17.30
N LEU A 56 -1.03 -25.23 -15.98
CA LEU A 56 -1.41 -26.52 -15.36
C LEU A 56 -2.88 -26.90 -15.60
N LEU A 57 -3.75 -25.94 -15.89
CA LEU A 57 -5.15 -26.21 -16.23
C LEU A 57 -5.34 -26.66 -17.69
N LEU A 58 -4.34 -26.49 -18.57
CA LEU A 58 -4.41 -27.01 -19.93
C LEU A 58 -4.41 -28.55 -19.91
N PRO A 59 -5.21 -29.21 -20.76
CA PRO A 59 -5.10 -30.65 -20.98
C PRO A 59 -3.66 -31.01 -21.37
N VAL A 60 -3.13 -32.12 -20.85
CA VAL A 60 -1.72 -32.53 -21.05
C VAL A 60 -1.31 -32.54 -22.52
N ALA A 61 -2.21 -32.91 -23.44
CA ALA A 61 -1.93 -32.93 -24.88
C ALA A 61 -1.74 -31.54 -25.52
N ALA A 62 -2.16 -30.47 -24.86
CA ALA A 62 -2.09 -29.09 -25.32
C ALA A 62 -1.18 -28.21 -24.44
N ARG A 63 -0.59 -28.80 -23.40
CA ARG A 63 0.28 -28.11 -22.46
C ARG A 63 1.68 -27.99 -23.02
N ASP A 64 2.29 -26.84 -22.81
CA ASP A 64 3.69 -26.62 -23.15
C ASP A 64 4.56 -26.99 -21.94
N GLU A 65 5.11 -28.20 -21.97
CA GLU A 65 5.90 -28.74 -20.85
C GLU A 65 7.24 -28.01 -20.67
N GLU A 66 7.84 -27.50 -21.76
CA GLU A 66 9.08 -26.72 -21.70
C GLU A 66 8.82 -25.37 -21.02
N ARG A 67 7.74 -24.69 -21.41
CA ARG A 67 7.29 -23.45 -20.77
C ARG A 67 6.92 -23.68 -19.30
N LEU A 68 6.26 -24.78 -18.97
CA LEU A 68 5.90 -25.12 -17.60
C LEU A 68 7.15 -25.29 -16.73
N GLU A 69 8.15 -26.03 -17.20
CA GLU A 69 9.42 -26.20 -16.47
C GLU A 69 10.17 -24.87 -16.31
N GLU A 70 10.15 -23.98 -17.31
CA GLU A 70 10.70 -22.62 -17.18
C GLU A 70 10.00 -21.83 -16.06
N LEU A 71 8.65 -21.84 -16.06
CA LEU A 71 7.84 -21.14 -15.04
C LEU A 71 8.08 -21.72 -13.63
N LEU A 72 8.16 -23.05 -13.50
CA LEU A 72 8.46 -23.72 -12.24
C LEU A 72 9.90 -23.46 -11.77
N GLY A 73 10.85 -23.37 -12.70
CA GLY A 73 12.24 -23.04 -12.42
C GLY A 73 12.40 -21.65 -11.80
N LYS A 74 11.70 -20.65 -12.36
CA LYS A 74 11.64 -19.29 -11.81
C LYS A 74 11.12 -19.29 -10.38
N TYR A 75 10.02 -20.01 -10.12
CA TYR A 75 9.44 -20.08 -8.77
C TYR A 75 10.35 -20.81 -7.77
N ARG A 76 11.00 -21.92 -8.14
CA ARG A 76 11.88 -22.69 -7.24
C ARG A 76 13.16 -21.94 -6.86
N GLY A 77 13.69 -21.10 -7.75
CA GLY A 77 14.89 -20.29 -7.49
C GLY A 77 14.68 -19.23 -6.40
N ASP A 78 13.45 -18.79 -6.18
CA ASP A 78 13.11 -17.76 -5.19
C ASP A 78 12.87 -18.32 -3.77
N PHE A 79 12.82 -19.64 -3.61
CA PHE A 79 12.59 -20.34 -2.33
C PHE A 79 13.74 -21.28 -1.89
N SER A 80 14.87 -21.28 -2.61
CA SER A 80 16.11 -21.99 -2.23
C SER A 80 17.18 -21.04 -1.69
#